data_AF-A0A6A1W7L7-F1
#
_entry.id   AF-A0A6A1W7L7-F1
#
_cell.length_a   1.000
_cell.length_b   1.000
_cell.length_c   1.000
_cell.angle_alpha   90.00
_cell.angle_beta   90.00
_cell.angle_gamma   90.00
#
_symmetry.space_group_name_H-M   'P 1'
#
loop_
_entity.id
_entity.type
_entity.pdbx_description
1 polymer ?
#
loop_
_entity_poly.entity_id
_entity_poly.type
_entity_poly.pdbx_seq_one_letter_code
_entity_poly.pdbx_strand_id
1 'polypeptide(L)'
;MNTWKYKKPYNEAWWRPNMTRGYLFLDRAPTQEFQPWPSTSPPFRVNEDLNILRVYPRLVPSVQVQVRMLRRIMETFKLGDKDVRWYVMADDDTVLFVDNLVEVLAKYNHSKFYYIGSSSEFIPSNGGLSFEMAFGGARFALSYPLVEALATQLDDCIERYVHAGGRDCCDIVSTASGGAKTKIQGGQILKAK
;
A
#
# COMPACT_ATOMS: atom_id res chain seq x y z
N MET A 1 17.63 -2.98 -2.57
CA MET A 1 18.31 -2.59 -3.83
C MET A 1 18.87 -3.78 -4.61
N ASN A 2 19.41 -4.82 -3.97
CA ASN A 2 20.04 -5.97 -4.63
C ASN A 2 19.19 -6.67 -5.73
N THR A 3 17.86 -6.59 -5.63
CA THR A 3 16.90 -7.20 -6.57
C THR A 3 16.35 -6.23 -7.63
N TRP A 4 16.64 -4.93 -7.53
CA TRP A 4 16.04 -3.90 -8.39
C TRP A 4 16.33 -4.15 -9.87
N LYS A 5 17.56 -4.58 -10.22
CA LYS A 5 17.93 -4.95 -11.60
C LYS A 5 16.97 -5.97 -12.25
N TYR A 6 16.42 -6.89 -11.46
CA TYR A 6 15.50 -7.92 -11.94
C TYR A 6 14.04 -7.48 -11.88
N LYS A 7 13.72 -6.57 -10.96
CA LYS A 7 12.37 -6.07 -10.75
C LYS A 7 12.03 -4.86 -11.63
N LYS A 8 13.03 -4.10 -12.06
CA LYS A 8 12.88 -2.93 -12.94
C LYS A 8 11.99 -3.22 -14.16
N PRO A 9 12.17 -4.31 -14.94
CA PRO A 9 11.32 -4.58 -16.11
C PRO A 9 9.83 -4.71 -15.78
N TYR A 10 9.46 -5.31 -14.64
CA TYR A 10 8.05 -5.43 -14.23
C TYR A 10 7.43 -4.05 -13.99
N ASN A 11 8.18 -3.15 -13.36
CA ASN A 11 7.74 -1.80 -13.05
C ASN A 11 7.63 -0.92 -14.30
N GLU A 12 8.56 -1.07 -15.23
CA GLU A 12 8.55 -0.35 -16.51
C GLU A 12 7.54 -0.91 -17.51
N ALA A 13 7.09 -2.16 -17.35
CA ALA A 13 6.14 -2.79 -18.26
C ALA A 13 4.76 -2.13 -18.26
N TRP A 14 4.35 -1.53 -17.14
CA TRP A 14 3.03 -0.89 -17.01
C TRP A 14 3.09 0.60 -16.70
N TRP A 15 4.22 1.10 -16.19
CA TRP A 15 4.40 2.53 -15.92
C TRP A 15 4.44 3.32 -17.23
N ARG A 16 3.59 4.36 -17.32
CA ARG A 16 3.49 5.22 -18.50
C ARG A 16 3.82 6.66 -18.07
N PRO A 17 5.01 7.18 -18.40
CA PRO A 17 5.39 8.54 -18.05
C PRO A 17 4.32 9.55 -18.50
N ASN A 18 4.02 10.54 -17.66
CA ASN A 18 2.99 11.57 -17.87
C ASN A 18 1.53 11.07 -17.91
N MET A 19 1.27 9.75 -17.89
CA MET A 19 -0.08 9.19 -17.83
C MET A 19 -0.38 8.59 -16.45
N THR A 20 0.50 7.73 -15.96
CA THR A 20 0.38 7.13 -14.63
C THR A 20 1.02 8.05 -13.59
N ARG A 21 0.41 8.13 -12.41
CA ARG A 21 0.93 8.86 -11.26
C ARG A 21 1.12 7.89 -10.10
N GLY A 22 2.29 7.90 -9.47
CA GLY A 22 2.58 6.97 -8.42
C GLY A 22 4.03 7.02 -7.96
N TYR A 23 4.35 6.19 -6.97
CA TYR A 23 5.68 6.16 -6.35
C TYR A 23 6.14 4.74 -6.06
N LEU A 24 7.44 4.52 -6.20
CA LEU A 24 8.12 3.33 -5.71
C LEU A 24 8.75 3.65 -4.34
N PHE A 25 8.39 2.90 -3.31
CA PHE A 25 8.95 3.09 -1.97
C PHE A 25 10.12 2.13 -1.72
N LEU A 26 11.28 2.70 -1.40
CA LEU A 26 12.52 2.00 -1.13
C LEU A 26 12.88 2.13 0.35
N ASP A 27 13.47 1.10 0.95
CA ASP A 27 13.94 1.18 2.34
C ASP A 27 15.18 2.07 2.51
N ARG A 28 15.95 2.26 1.42
CA ARG A 28 17.15 3.10 1.38
C ARG A 28 17.25 3.76 0.01
N ALA A 29 17.97 4.87 -0.07
CA ALA A 29 18.23 5.55 -1.34
C ALA A 29 18.97 4.63 -2.33
N PRO A 30 18.74 4.78 -3.65
CA PRO A 30 19.47 4.03 -4.66
C PRO A 30 20.98 4.26 -4.58
N THR A 31 21.74 3.17 -4.67
CA THR A 31 23.19 3.15 -4.84
C THR A 31 23.60 3.85 -6.13
N GLN A 32 24.87 4.27 -6.22
CA GLN A 32 25.38 5.04 -7.36
C GLN A 32 25.25 4.30 -8.71
N GLU A 33 25.20 2.96 -8.69
CA GLU A 33 24.95 2.12 -9.86
C GLU A 33 23.57 2.35 -10.52
N PHE A 34 22.60 2.88 -9.77
CA PHE A 34 21.23 3.15 -10.25
C PHE A 34 20.95 4.65 -10.44
N GLN A 35 22.01 5.46 -10.50
CA GLN A 35 21.90 6.90 -10.74
C GLN A 35 22.40 7.27 -12.15
N PRO A 36 21.71 8.19 -12.87
CA PRO A 36 20.47 8.86 -12.47
C PRO A 36 19.27 7.90 -12.52
N TRP A 37 18.25 8.20 -11.69
CA TRP A 37 17.03 7.40 -11.67
C TRP A 37 16.32 7.48 -13.03
N PRO A 38 15.98 6.34 -13.67
CA PRO A 38 15.44 6.35 -15.02
C PRO A 38 14.04 6.98 -15.05
N SER A 39 13.81 7.86 -16.03
CA SER A 39 12.50 8.50 -16.25
C SER A 39 11.41 7.51 -16.71
N THR A 40 11.82 6.34 -17.20
CA THR A 40 10.95 5.21 -17.57
C THR A 40 10.42 4.44 -16.36
N SER A 41 10.97 4.67 -15.16
CA SER A 41 10.48 4.07 -13.92
C SER A 41 9.68 5.08 -13.10
N PRO A 42 8.76 4.62 -12.22
CA PRO A 42 8.07 5.50 -11.27
C PRO A 42 9.06 6.27 -10.41
N PRO A 43 8.78 7.54 -10.03
CA PRO A 43 9.64 8.27 -9.12
C PRO A 43 9.72 7.53 -7.78
N PHE A 44 10.93 7.43 -7.21
CA PHE A 44 11.11 6.74 -5.94
C PHE A 44 10.92 7.67 -4.74
N ARG A 45 10.61 7.07 -3.59
CA ARG A 45 10.64 7.66 -2.26
C ARG A 45 11.40 6.73 -1.33
N VAL A 46 12.06 7.29 -0.33
CA VAL A 46 12.68 6.49 0.73
C VAL A 46 11.70 6.47 1.90
N ASN A 47 11.38 5.27 2.37
CA ASN A 47 10.52 5.01 3.50
C ASN A 47 10.99 5.79 4.74
N GLU A 48 10.06 6.39 5.49
CA GLU A 48 10.36 7.03 6.78
C GLU A 48 10.89 5.99 7.79
N ASP A 49 11.74 6.40 8.74
CA ASP A 49 12.09 5.51 9.85
C ASP A 49 10.88 5.30 10.77
N LEU A 50 10.45 4.05 10.95
CA LEU A 50 9.30 3.70 11.81
C LEU A 50 9.66 3.61 13.29
N ASN A 51 10.93 3.76 13.65
CA ASN A 51 11.35 3.86 15.05
C ASN A 51 10.75 5.09 15.77
N ILE A 52 10.15 6.04 15.01
CA ILE A 52 9.32 7.11 15.56
C ILE A 52 8.10 6.58 16.34
N LEU A 53 7.60 5.40 15.96
CA LEU A 53 6.51 4.72 16.67
C LEU A 53 7.12 3.91 17.81
N ARG A 54 6.76 4.25 19.05
CA ARG A 54 7.40 3.70 20.27
C ARG A 54 7.38 2.18 20.35
N VAL A 55 6.34 1.59 19.77
CA VAL A 55 6.05 0.16 19.85
C VAL A 55 6.68 -0.63 18.72
N TYR A 56 7.07 0.02 17.62
CA TYR A 56 7.51 -0.64 16.38
C TYR A 56 8.69 -1.61 16.57
N PRO A 57 9.76 -1.25 17.32
CA PRO A 57 10.87 -2.17 17.58
C PRO A 57 10.48 -3.43 18.37
N ARG A 58 9.33 -3.39 19.09
CA ARG A 58 8.82 -4.49 19.92
C ARG A 58 7.85 -5.40 19.15
N LEU A 59 7.42 -4.99 17.97
CA LEU A 59 6.53 -5.79 17.13
C LEU A 59 7.29 -6.98 16.56
N VAL A 60 6.60 -8.11 16.42
CA VAL A 60 7.16 -9.27 15.72
C VAL A 60 7.40 -8.93 14.24
N PRO A 61 8.41 -9.53 13.57
CA PRO A 61 8.82 -9.14 12.22
C PRO A 61 7.68 -9.13 11.18
N SER A 62 6.77 -10.11 11.25
CA SER A 62 5.61 -10.17 10.34
C SER A 62 4.69 -8.96 10.47
N VAL A 63 4.54 -8.41 11.67
CA VAL A 63 3.72 -7.23 11.95
C VAL A 63 4.43 -5.95 11.56
N GLN A 64 5.75 -5.87 11.77
CA GLN A 64 6.56 -4.73 11.31
C GLN A 64 6.42 -4.50 9.81
N VAL A 65 6.46 -5.59 9.03
CA VAL A 65 6.26 -5.51 7.58
C VAL A 65 4.84 -5.01 7.26
N GLN A 66 3.78 -5.45 7.96
CA GLN A 66 2.40 -4.93 7.74
C GLN A 66 2.27 -3.44 8.06
N VAL A 67 2.90 -2.99 9.16
CA VAL A 67 2.92 -1.57 9.54
C VAL A 67 3.65 -0.75 8.49
N ARG A 68 4.80 -1.23 7.99
CA ARG A 68 5.56 -0.57 6.93
C ARG A 68 4.74 -0.38 5.67
N MET A 69 3.99 -1.40 5.27
CA MET A 69 3.11 -1.32 4.12
C MET A 69 2.03 -0.25 4.28
N LEU A 70 1.28 -0.29 5.39
CA LEU A 70 0.26 0.72 5.69
C LEU A 70 0.86 2.13 5.68
N ARG A 71 2.09 2.27 6.20
CA ARG A 71 2.79 3.54 6.23
C ARG A 71 3.01 4.14 4.85
N ARG A 72 3.36 3.33 3.85
CA ARG A 72 3.59 3.81 2.47
C ARG A 72 2.35 4.52 1.92
N ILE A 73 1.16 4.05 2.24
CA ILE A 73 -0.10 4.68 1.82
C ILE A 73 -0.23 6.06 2.46
N MET A 74 0.05 6.15 3.76
CA MET A 74 -0.03 7.40 4.51
C MET A 74 1.04 8.39 4.06
N GLU A 75 2.28 7.93 3.87
CA GLU A 75 3.37 8.73 3.30
C GLU A 75 2.98 9.26 1.91
N THR A 76 2.34 8.43 1.09
CA THR A 76 1.84 8.82 -0.24
C THR A 76 0.68 9.81 -0.19
N PHE A 77 -0.18 9.73 0.83
CA PHE A 77 -1.23 10.70 1.08
C PHE A 77 -0.64 12.05 1.50
N LYS A 78 0.32 12.05 2.42
CA LYS A 78 1.03 13.24 2.92
C LYS A 78 1.80 14.01 1.84
N LEU A 79 2.13 13.38 0.70
CA LEU A 79 2.71 14.08 -0.46
C LEU A 79 1.77 15.13 -1.08
N GLY A 80 0.46 15.09 -0.80
CA GLY A 80 -0.46 16.17 -1.16
C GLY A 80 -0.82 16.26 -2.64
N ASP A 81 -0.72 15.15 -3.39
CA ASP A 81 -1.15 15.12 -4.79
C ASP A 81 -2.63 15.48 -4.93
N LYS A 82 -2.91 16.40 -5.84
CA LYS A 82 -4.28 16.89 -6.12
C LYS A 82 -5.06 15.91 -6.99
N ASP A 83 -6.38 15.94 -6.89
CA ASP A 83 -7.30 15.17 -7.73
C ASP A 83 -7.01 13.66 -7.72
N VAL A 84 -6.83 13.07 -6.54
CA VAL A 84 -6.67 11.62 -6.36
C VAL A 84 -8.02 11.03 -5.97
N ARG A 85 -8.47 10.00 -6.69
CA ARG A 85 -9.71 9.27 -6.34
C ARG A 85 -9.42 7.95 -5.64
N TRP A 86 -8.36 7.27 -6.06
CA TRP A 86 -7.97 5.96 -5.56
C TRP A 86 -6.47 5.88 -5.29
N TYR A 87 -6.12 5.20 -4.20
CA TYR A 87 -4.75 4.80 -3.87
C TYR A 87 -4.66 3.28 -4.05
N VAL A 88 -3.87 2.83 -5.02
CA VAL A 88 -3.72 1.42 -5.36
C VAL A 88 -2.34 0.97 -4.93
N MET A 89 -2.24 0.04 -4.00
CA MET A 89 -0.99 -0.60 -3.59
C MET A 89 -0.73 -1.83 -4.48
N ALA A 90 0.53 -2.07 -4.88
CA ALA A 90 0.95 -3.25 -5.65
C ALA A 90 2.46 -3.54 -5.47
N ASP A 91 2.88 -4.78 -5.28
CA ASP A 91 4.31 -5.11 -5.13
C ASP A 91 5.20 -4.74 -6.33
N ASP A 92 6.50 -4.61 -6.07
CA ASP A 92 7.53 -4.26 -7.06
C ASP A 92 7.82 -5.36 -8.10
N ASP A 93 7.17 -6.52 -7.97
CA ASP A 93 7.12 -7.63 -8.92
C ASP A 93 5.71 -7.87 -9.50
N THR A 94 4.79 -6.92 -9.30
CA THR A 94 3.44 -6.96 -9.88
C THR A 94 3.34 -6.11 -11.14
N VAL A 95 2.72 -6.67 -12.18
CA VAL A 95 2.35 -5.93 -13.39
C VAL A 95 0.88 -5.50 -13.31
N LEU A 96 0.62 -4.21 -13.48
CA LEU A 96 -0.73 -3.66 -13.46
C LEU A 96 -1.29 -3.47 -14.87
N PHE A 97 -2.47 -4.02 -15.12
CA PHE A 97 -3.26 -3.67 -16.31
C PHE A 97 -4.02 -2.37 -16.01
N VAL A 98 -3.32 -1.23 -16.16
CA VAL A 98 -3.79 0.08 -15.71
C VAL A 98 -5.17 0.45 -16.28
N ASP A 99 -5.39 0.21 -17.57
CA ASP A 99 -6.66 0.58 -18.21
C ASP A 99 -7.85 -0.21 -17.63
N ASN A 100 -7.69 -1.52 -17.49
CA ASN A 100 -8.70 -2.40 -16.87
C ASN A 100 -8.94 -2.04 -15.41
N LEU A 101 -7.88 -1.70 -14.67
CA LEU A 101 -7.97 -1.28 -13.28
C LEU A 101 -8.80 0.00 -13.16
N VAL A 102 -8.52 1.01 -13.98
CA VAL A 102 -9.30 2.27 -14.01
C VAL A 102 -10.75 1.99 -14.37
N GLU A 103 -11.02 1.14 -15.37
CA GLU A 103 -12.38 0.76 -15.77
C GLU A 103 -13.16 0.09 -14.62
N VAL A 104 -12.52 -0.80 -13.86
CA VAL A 104 -13.14 -1.45 -12.71
C VAL A 104 -13.40 -0.44 -11.59
N LEU A 105 -12.42 0.40 -11.25
CA LEU A 105 -12.56 1.39 -10.18
C LEU A 105 -13.59 2.48 -10.52
N ALA A 106 -13.79 2.79 -11.80
CA ALA A 106 -14.80 3.74 -12.27
C ALA A 106 -16.25 3.28 -11.99
N LYS A 107 -16.47 1.98 -11.74
CA LYS A 107 -17.80 1.44 -11.38
C LYS A 107 -18.22 1.81 -9.94
N TYR A 108 -17.29 2.25 -9.11
CA TYR A 108 -17.53 2.56 -7.70
C TYR A 108 -17.55 4.07 -7.45
N ASN A 109 -18.41 4.51 -6.53
CA ASN A 109 -18.47 5.92 -6.12
C ASN A 109 -17.27 6.27 -5.21
N HIS A 110 -16.22 6.82 -5.79
CA HIS A 110 -14.98 7.16 -5.08
C HIS A 110 -15.12 8.14 -3.90
N SER A 111 -16.29 8.78 -3.72
CA SER A 111 -16.59 9.63 -2.56
C SER A 111 -17.07 8.84 -1.33
N LYS A 112 -17.29 7.53 -1.45
CA LYS A 112 -17.58 6.64 -0.32
C LYS A 112 -16.34 5.89 0.12
N PHE A 113 -16.37 5.35 1.33
CA PHE A 113 -15.30 4.50 1.84
C PHE A 113 -15.30 3.13 1.14
N TYR A 114 -14.29 2.90 0.32
CA TYR A 114 -14.07 1.63 -0.36
C TYR A 114 -12.67 1.09 -0.10
N TYR A 115 -12.65 -0.20 0.21
CA TYR A 115 -11.49 -1.08 0.21
C TYR A 115 -11.75 -2.19 -0.82
N ILE A 116 -10.92 -2.30 -1.86
CA ILE A 116 -11.12 -3.26 -2.96
C ILE A 116 -9.84 -4.09 -3.13
N GLY A 117 -9.90 -5.40 -2.94
CA GLY A 117 -8.75 -6.32 -3.07
C GLY A 117 -9.19 -7.77 -3.26
N SER A 118 -8.23 -8.69 -3.42
CA SER A 118 -8.48 -10.14 -3.62
C SER A 118 -8.06 -10.96 -2.41
N SER A 119 -8.87 -11.94 -2.01
CA SER A 119 -8.62 -12.85 -0.87
C SER A 119 -7.33 -13.68 -0.99
N SER A 120 -6.74 -14.08 0.13
CA SER A 120 -5.55 -14.96 0.17
C SER A 120 -5.85 -16.41 -0.23
N GLU A 121 -4.89 -17.12 -0.83
CA GLU A 121 -5.02 -18.56 -1.16
C GLU A 121 -4.64 -19.49 0.01
N PHE A 122 -4.17 -18.95 1.15
CA PHE A 122 -3.73 -19.75 2.29
C PHE A 122 -4.78 -19.84 3.41
N ILE A 123 -5.32 -21.05 3.61
CA ILE A 123 -6.47 -21.34 4.49
C ILE A 123 -6.25 -20.91 5.96
N PRO A 124 -5.10 -21.16 6.62
CA PRO A 124 -4.88 -20.69 8.01
C PRO A 124 -4.79 -19.17 8.14
N SER A 125 -4.21 -18.48 7.15
CA SER A 125 -4.20 -17.01 7.10
C SER A 125 -5.60 -16.44 6.85
N ASN A 126 -6.44 -17.15 6.10
CA ASN A 126 -7.85 -16.82 5.94
C ASN A 126 -8.65 -17.06 7.23
N GLY A 127 -8.45 -18.19 7.91
CA GLY A 127 -9.20 -18.54 9.12
C GLY A 127 -8.90 -17.63 10.32
N GLY A 128 -7.64 -17.19 10.49
CA GLY A 128 -7.24 -16.30 11.59
C GLY A 128 -7.58 -14.81 11.40
N LEU A 129 -8.04 -14.42 10.21
CA LEU A 129 -8.44 -13.05 9.84
C LEU A 129 -9.82 -13.04 9.17
N SER A 130 -10.68 -14.04 9.43
CA SER A 130 -12.07 -14.11 8.96
C SER A 130 -12.30 -13.97 7.44
N PHE A 131 -11.36 -14.49 6.64
CA PHE A 131 -11.27 -14.33 5.17
C PHE A 131 -11.17 -12.90 4.74
N GLU A 132 -10.85 -12.04 5.68
CA GLU A 132 -10.98 -10.66 5.40
C GLU A 132 -9.80 -10.30 4.48
N MET A 133 -8.56 -10.88 4.66
CA MET A 133 -7.21 -10.45 4.16
C MET A 133 -6.97 -10.42 2.65
N ALA A 134 -6.54 -9.27 2.09
CA ALA A 134 -5.99 -9.22 0.74
C ALA A 134 -4.63 -9.95 0.66
N PHE A 135 -4.45 -10.76 -0.39
CA PHE A 135 -3.31 -11.66 -0.63
C PHE A 135 -1.93 -11.04 -0.28
N GLY A 136 -0.97 -11.88 0.13
CA GLY A 136 0.41 -11.51 0.51
C GLY A 136 1.30 -10.89 -0.58
N GLY A 137 0.69 -10.37 -1.64
CA GLY A 137 1.28 -9.57 -2.71
C GLY A 137 0.59 -8.20 -2.93
N ALA A 138 -0.22 -7.78 -1.94
CA ALA A 138 -0.94 -6.51 -1.77
C ALA A 138 -1.32 -5.78 -3.06
N ARG A 139 -2.33 -6.31 -3.74
CA ARG A 139 -3.00 -5.66 -4.87
C ARG A 139 -4.37 -5.19 -4.41
N PHE A 140 -4.43 -4.03 -3.75
CA PHE A 140 -5.70 -3.45 -3.30
C PHE A 140 -5.76 -1.96 -3.57
N ALA A 141 -6.99 -1.46 -3.71
CA ALA A 141 -7.32 -0.08 -3.95
C ALA A 141 -8.14 0.49 -2.78
N LEU A 142 -7.78 1.69 -2.34
CA LEU A 142 -8.50 2.46 -1.32
C LEU A 142 -9.06 3.72 -1.95
N SER A 143 -10.32 4.02 -1.66
CA SER A 143 -10.91 5.33 -2.00
C SER A 143 -10.20 6.45 -1.23
N TYR A 144 -10.08 7.63 -1.84
CA TYR A 144 -9.52 8.82 -1.19
C TYR A 144 -10.06 9.10 0.22
N PRO A 145 -11.39 9.20 0.46
CA PRO A 145 -11.91 9.56 1.78
C PRO A 145 -11.59 8.50 2.86
N LEU A 146 -11.43 7.23 2.46
CA LEU A 146 -10.97 6.18 3.38
C LEU A 146 -9.51 6.41 3.79
N VAL A 147 -8.63 6.73 2.83
CA VAL A 147 -7.22 7.02 3.12
C VAL A 147 -7.08 8.26 4.01
N GLU A 148 -7.88 9.29 3.76
CA GLU A 148 -7.93 10.51 4.57
C GLU A 148 -8.31 10.19 6.03
N ALA A 149 -9.39 9.41 6.23
CA ALA A 149 -9.79 8.99 7.57
C ALA A 149 -8.70 8.18 8.27
N LEU A 150 -8.08 7.22 7.58
CA LEU A 150 -7.00 6.39 8.12
C LEU A 150 -5.75 7.18 8.49
N ALA A 151 -5.40 8.19 7.69
CA ALA A 151 -4.23 9.03 7.93
C ALA A 151 -4.27 9.77 9.28
N THR A 152 -5.46 9.99 9.83
CA THR A 152 -5.62 10.65 11.13
C THR A 152 -5.57 9.70 12.33
N GLN A 153 -5.76 8.39 12.13
CA GLN A 153 -5.95 7.44 13.25
C GLN A 153 -4.92 6.30 13.29
N LEU A 154 -4.15 6.11 12.22
CA LEU A 154 -3.29 4.93 12.08
C LEU A 154 -2.17 4.86 13.13
N ASP A 155 -1.53 6.00 13.45
CA ASP A 155 -0.42 6.08 14.41
C ASP A 155 -0.88 5.65 15.80
N ASP A 156 -1.93 6.31 16.29
CA ASP A 156 -2.57 6.02 17.56
C ASP A 156 -3.00 4.56 17.65
N CYS A 157 -3.53 4.01 16.55
CA CYS A 157 -3.89 2.61 16.50
C CYS A 157 -2.68 1.69 16.69
N ILE A 158 -1.61 1.91 15.92
CA ILE A 158 -0.41 1.08 15.98
C ILE A 158 0.18 1.12 17.38
N GLU A 159 0.25 2.30 17.99
CA GLU A 159 0.77 2.47 19.36
C GLU A 159 -0.12 1.83 20.42
N ARG A 160 -1.44 1.81 20.22
CA ARG A 160 -2.41 1.26 21.20
C ARG A 160 -2.52 -0.26 21.13
N TYR A 161 -2.42 -0.87 19.95
CA TYR A 161 -2.68 -2.31 19.74
C TYR A 161 -1.41 -3.17 19.52
N VAL A 162 -0.46 -3.03 20.45
CA VAL A 162 0.83 -3.75 20.45
C VAL A 162 0.67 -5.27 20.51
N HIS A 163 -0.30 -5.75 21.30
CA HIS A 163 -0.51 -7.19 21.55
C HIS A 163 -1.36 -7.89 20.48
N ALA A 164 -2.15 -7.15 19.71
CA ALA A 164 -2.97 -7.72 18.64
C ALA A 164 -2.17 -7.94 17.33
N GLY A 165 -0.90 -7.52 17.28
CA GLY A 165 -0.05 -7.66 16.11
C GLY A 165 -0.54 -6.83 14.92
N GLY A 166 -1.04 -5.62 15.20
CA GLY A 166 -1.60 -4.71 14.20
C GLY A 166 -2.83 -5.26 13.46
N ARG A 167 -3.43 -6.39 13.90
CA ARG A 167 -4.66 -6.97 13.31
C ARG A 167 -5.80 -5.98 13.47
N ASP A 168 -5.99 -5.52 14.69
CA ASP A 168 -7.01 -4.53 15.03
C ASP A 168 -6.89 -3.24 14.23
N CYS A 169 -5.69 -2.78 13.87
CA CYS A 169 -5.55 -1.58 13.02
C CYS A 169 -5.97 -1.80 11.57
N CYS A 170 -5.80 -3.01 11.06
CA CYS A 170 -6.35 -3.37 9.76
C CYS A 170 -7.83 -3.78 9.84
N ASP A 171 -8.28 -4.23 11.00
CA ASP A 171 -9.69 -4.45 11.28
C ASP A 171 -10.42 -3.12 11.37
N ILE A 172 -9.78 -2.03 11.86
CA ILE A 172 -10.28 -0.65 11.79
C ILE A 172 -10.44 -0.17 10.34
N VAL A 173 -9.49 -0.50 9.44
CA VAL A 173 -9.64 -0.27 7.99
C VAL A 173 -10.88 -1.01 7.44
N SER A 174 -11.17 -2.20 7.99
CA SER A 174 -12.27 -3.08 7.55
C SER A 174 -13.63 -2.73 8.17
N THR A 175 -13.65 -2.16 9.38
CA THR A 175 -14.86 -1.68 10.06
C THR A 175 -15.24 -0.28 9.58
N ALA A 176 -14.28 0.60 9.31
CA ALA A 176 -14.54 1.94 8.78
C ALA A 176 -15.18 1.89 7.38
N SER A 177 -14.92 0.86 6.58
CA SER A 177 -15.52 0.65 5.25
C SER A 177 -16.93 0.03 5.29
N GLY A 178 -17.53 -0.16 6.47
CA GLY A 178 -18.86 -0.76 6.61
C GLY A 178 -18.88 -2.28 6.45
N GLY A 179 -17.77 -2.96 6.79
CA GLY A 179 -17.64 -4.42 6.69
C GLY A 179 -17.00 -4.91 5.39
N ALA A 180 -16.26 -4.06 4.68
CA ALA A 180 -15.47 -4.45 3.52
C ALA A 180 -14.01 -4.73 3.94
N LYS A 181 -13.58 -5.94 3.62
CA LYS A 181 -12.62 -6.77 4.34
C LYS A 181 -11.10 -6.53 4.00
N THR A 182 -10.29 -6.18 5.03
CA THR A 182 -8.82 -6.29 5.40
C THR A 182 -7.54 -5.64 4.84
N LYS A 183 -6.58 -5.52 5.79
CA LYS A 183 -5.14 -5.99 5.93
C LYS A 183 -4.21 -6.31 4.73
N ILE A 184 -2.97 -5.81 4.88
CA ILE A 184 -2.10 -5.19 3.86
C ILE A 184 -0.61 -5.66 4.02
N GLN A 185 0.23 -5.53 2.96
CA GLN A 185 1.16 -6.56 2.41
C GLN A 185 2.16 -6.17 1.27
N GLY A 186 2.41 -4.91 0.84
CA GLY A 186 3.62 -4.54 0.05
C GLY A 186 3.33 -3.79 -1.23
N GLY A 187 4.04 -2.69 -1.52
CA GLY A 187 3.86 -2.10 -2.84
C GLY A 187 4.23 -0.66 -3.14
N GLN A 188 4.30 -0.45 -4.44
CA GLN A 188 4.13 0.76 -5.22
C GLN A 188 2.72 1.29 -5.04
N ILE A 189 2.57 2.61 -5.15
CA ILE A 189 1.24 3.22 -5.09
C ILE A 189 0.93 3.89 -6.42
N LEU A 190 -0.04 3.36 -7.14
CA LEU A 190 -0.65 4.01 -8.30
C LEU A 190 -1.84 4.86 -7.83
N LYS A 191 -1.93 6.08 -8.35
CA LYS A 191 -3.02 7.02 -8.13
C LYS A 191 -3.85 7.11 -9.39
N ALA A 192 -5.08 6.63 -9.34
CA ALA A 192 -6.01 6.73 -10.46
C ALA A 192 -6.88 7.99 -10.35
N LYS A 193 -7.08 8.65 -11.49
CA LYS A 193 -8.12 9.65 -11.72
C LYS A 193 -9.40 8.99 -12.18
#